data_AF-A0A956WK52-F1
#
_entry.id   AF-A0A956WK52-F1
#
_cell.length_a   1.000
_cell.length_b   1.000
_cell.length_c   1.000
_cell.angle_alpha   90.00
_cell.angle_beta   90.00
_cell.angle_gamma   90.00
#
_symmetry.space_group_name_H-M   'P 1'
#
loop_
_entity.id
_entity.type
_entity.pdbx_description
1 polymer ?
#
loop_
_entity_poly.entity_id
_entity_poly.type
_entity_poly.pdbx_seq_one_letter_code
_entity_poly.pdbx_strand_id
1 'polypeptide(L)'
;MSKRVLSLADRKRLRDEAIVDFRHGFINRREFMLRATAAGVSAAFAGKIATAVAAPAPTPQRSRWQRQAEATVTIIKGPHHPDDARFWEQMKADFEAAHPDIALNPTFFKWETMDAELTAGYASEPADVVYLVDLVLAKFVNAGQVANITDFVDAESFAADKAGIAPFTWDVTNFDGGTYGV
;
A
#
# COMPACT_ATOMS: atom_id res chain seq x y z
N MET A 1 -32.01 -17.33 17.47
CA MET A 1 -31.83 -16.09 16.69
C MET A 1 -32.42 -16.32 15.30
N SER A 2 -33.51 -15.62 14.96
CA SER A 2 -34.22 -15.80 13.69
C SER A 2 -33.39 -15.23 12.54
N LYS A 3 -33.06 -16.03 11.52
CA LYS A 3 -32.41 -15.55 10.29
C LYS A 3 -33.39 -14.60 9.60
N ARG A 4 -33.14 -13.29 9.67
CA ARG A 4 -33.89 -12.29 8.89
C ARG A 4 -33.78 -12.67 7.42
N VAL A 5 -34.90 -13.08 6.83
CA VAL A 5 -34.98 -13.34 5.39
C VAL A 5 -34.93 -11.98 4.68
N LEU A 6 -33.84 -11.73 3.94
CA LEU A 6 -33.71 -10.50 3.16
C LEU A 6 -34.82 -10.44 2.11
N SER A 7 -35.53 -9.31 2.07
CA SER A 7 -36.54 -9.03 1.05
C SER A 7 -35.88 -8.86 -0.32
N LEU A 8 -36.67 -8.94 -1.40
CA LEU A 8 -36.16 -8.67 -2.75
C LEU A 8 -35.61 -7.23 -2.87
N ALA A 9 -36.22 -6.27 -2.17
CA ALA A 9 -35.77 -4.88 -2.13
C ALA A 9 -34.40 -4.76 -1.43
N ASP A 10 -34.21 -5.47 -0.32
CA ASP A 10 -32.93 -5.46 0.41
C ASP A 10 -31.80 -6.07 -0.42
N ARG A 11 -32.07 -7.20 -1.09
CA ARG A 11 -31.11 -7.85 -1.97
C ARG A 11 -30.70 -6.95 -3.13
N LYS A 12 -31.67 -6.27 -3.74
CA LYS A 12 -31.41 -5.31 -4.82
C LYS A 12 -30.54 -4.15 -4.31
N ARG A 13 -30.87 -3.56 -3.17
CA ARG A 13 -30.11 -2.46 -2.56
C ARG A 13 -28.67 -2.87 -2.25
N LEU A 14 -28.46 -3.98 -1.54
CA LEU A 14 -27.12 -4.46 -1.17
C LEU A 14 -26.25 -4.78 -2.39
N ARG A 15 -26.85 -5.33 -3.45
CA ARG A 15 -26.16 -5.54 -4.73
C ARG A 15 -25.74 -4.21 -5.35
N ASP A 16 -26.67 -3.25 -5.43
CA ASP A 16 -26.42 -1.96 -6.07
C ASP A 16 -25.35 -1.16 -5.29
N GLU A 17 -25.37 -1.21 -3.95
CA GLU A 17 -24.32 -0.67 -3.07
C GLU A 17 -22.95 -1.32 -3.36
N ALA A 18 -22.88 -2.66 -3.41
CA ALA A 18 -21.63 -3.36 -3.72
C ALA A 18 -21.07 -2.99 -5.12
N ILE A 19 -21.94 -2.77 -6.11
CA ILE A 19 -21.54 -2.32 -7.45
C ILE A 19 -20.94 -0.91 -7.39
N VAL A 20 -21.60 0.00 -6.65
CA VAL A 20 -21.11 1.38 -6.47
C VAL A 20 -19.77 1.39 -5.75
N ASP A 21 -19.64 0.66 -4.66
CA ASP A 21 -18.40 0.59 -3.87
C ASP A 21 -17.24 0.01 -4.70
N PHE A 22 -17.51 -1.08 -5.45
CA PHE A 22 -16.51 -1.71 -6.30
C PHE A 22 -16.08 -0.80 -7.46
N ARG A 23 -17.05 -0.10 -8.08
CA ARG A 23 -16.77 0.85 -9.17
C ARG A 23 -15.90 2.03 -8.72
N HIS A 24 -16.08 2.51 -7.49
CA HIS A 24 -15.28 3.60 -6.91
C HIS A 24 -13.98 3.12 -6.26
N GLY A 25 -13.72 1.81 -6.23
CA GLY A 25 -12.50 1.25 -5.63
C GLY A 25 -12.50 1.17 -4.10
N PHE A 26 -13.65 1.37 -3.45
CA PHE A 26 -13.77 1.29 -1.98
C PHE A 26 -13.69 -0.16 -1.46
N ILE A 27 -13.95 -1.15 -2.31
CA ILE A 27 -13.83 -2.57 -2.00
C ILE A 27 -13.11 -3.32 -3.11
N ASN A 28 -12.32 -4.32 -2.73
CA ASN A 28 -11.60 -5.16 -3.69
C ASN A 28 -12.52 -6.23 -4.33
N ARG A 29 -12.03 -6.91 -5.37
CA ARG A 29 -12.79 -7.91 -6.13
C ARG A 29 -13.31 -9.05 -5.24
N ARG A 30 -12.53 -9.49 -4.25
CA ARG A 30 -12.92 -10.57 -3.33
C ARG A 30 -14.12 -10.13 -2.48
N GLU A 31 -14.05 -8.94 -1.91
CA GLU A 31 -15.14 -8.37 -1.10
C GLU A 31 -16.40 -8.10 -1.94
N PHE A 32 -16.25 -7.61 -3.16
CA PHE A 32 -17.37 -7.49 -4.10
C PHE A 32 -18.05 -8.84 -4.37
N MET A 33 -17.28 -9.90 -4.64
CA MET A 33 -17.82 -11.24 -4.88
C MET A 33 -18.58 -11.79 -3.66
N LEU A 34 -18.06 -11.57 -2.45
CA LEU A 34 -18.72 -11.96 -1.20
C LEU A 34 -20.04 -11.20 -1.00
N ARG A 35 -20.04 -9.87 -1.16
CA ARG A 35 -21.25 -9.05 -0.98
C ARG A 35 -22.32 -9.33 -2.05
N ALA A 36 -21.91 -9.48 -3.31
CA ALA A 36 -22.82 -9.79 -4.40
C ALA A 36 -23.49 -11.16 -4.21
N THR A 37 -22.71 -12.19 -3.83
CA THR A 37 -23.25 -13.52 -3.57
C THR A 37 -24.15 -13.56 -2.33
N ALA A 38 -23.81 -12.82 -1.27
CA ALA A 38 -24.67 -12.65 -0.09
C ALA A 38 -26.01 -11.96 -0.44
N ALA A 39 -26.01 -11.07 -1.44
CA ALA A 39 -27.22 -10.46 -1.99
C ALA A 39 -28.01 -11.39 -2.94
N GLY A 40 -27.57 -12.63 -3.14
CA GLY A 40 -28.24 -13.64 -3.98
C GLY A 40 -27.85 -13.59 -5.46
N VAL A 41 -26.77 -12.91 -5.82
CA VAL A 41 -26.19 -12.91 -7.17
C VAL A 41 -25.36 -14.18 -7.35
N SER A 42 -25.53 -14.92 -8.44
CA SER A 42 -24.68 -16.08 -8.71
C SER A 42 -23.22 -15.65 -8.92
N ALA A 43 -22.26 -16.50 -8.54
CA ALA A 43 -20.84 -16.20 -8.70
C ALA A 43 -20.47 -15.90 -10.17
N ALA A 44 -21.06 -16.63 -11.12
CA ALA A 44 -20.84 -16.40 -12.55
C ALA A 44 -21.34 -15.01 -13.00
N PHE A 45 -22.51 -14.58 -12.50
CA PHE A 45 -23.06 -13.27 -12.86
C PHE A 45 -22.33 -12.13 -12.13
N ALA A 46 -21.96 -12.32 -10.86
CA ALA A 46 -21.09 -11.40 -10.14
C ALA A 46 -19.75 -11.23 -10.86
N GLY A 47 -19.13 -12.30 -11.38
CA GLY A 47 -17.91 -12.22 -12.17
C GLY A 47 -18.05 -11.39 -13.45
N LYS A 48 -19.19 -11.49 -14.15
CA LYS A 48 -19.50 -10.66 -15.33
C LYS A 48 -19.67 -9.18 -14.95
N ILE A 49 -20.39 -8.90 -13.87
CA ILE A 49 -20.56 -7.53 -13.36
C ILE A 49 -19.21 -6.95 -12.95
N ALA A 50 -18.41 -7.68 -12.17
CA ALA A 50 -17.06 -7.26 -11.77
C ALA A 50 -16.18 -6.94 -12.98
N THR A 51 -16.33 -7.66 -14.09
CA THR A 51 -15.55 -7.41 -15.31
C THR A 51 -16.07 -6.20 -16.09
N ALA A 52 -17.38 -5.97 -16.09
CA ALA A 52 -18.01 -4.86 -16.82
C ALA A 52 -17.97 -3.51 -16.08
N VAL A 53 -18.01 -3.53 -14.74
CA VAL A 53 -18.04 -2.32 -13.89
C VAL A 53 -16.75 -2.09 -13.14
N ALA A 54 -15.76 -3.00 -13.28
CA ALA A 54 -14.39 -2.63 -12.97
C ALA A 54 -14.11 -1.37 -13.77
N ALA A 55 -13.89 -0.25 -13.06
CA ALA A 55 -13.04 0.79 -13.60
C ALA A 55 -11.82 0.06 -14.17
N PRO A 56 -11.33 0.40 -15.38
CA PRO A 56 -10.13 -0.25 -15.90
C PRO A 56 -9.13 -0.21 -14.78
N ALA A 57 -8.87 -1.38 -14.18
CA ALA A 57 -7.81 -1.50 -13.20
C ALA A 57 -6.63 -0.96 -13.99
N PRO A 58 -5.98 0.14 -13.54
CA PRO A 58 -4.82 0.63 -14.26
C PRO A 58 -3.97 -0.62 -14.45
N THR A 59 -3.83 -1.03 -15.72
CA THR A 59 -3.02 -2.19 -16.02
C THR A 59 -1.70 -1.83 -15.37
N PRO A 60 -1.18 -2.61 -14.41
CA PRO A 60 0.12 -2.28 -13.85
C PRO A 60 1.05 -2.26 -15.05
N GLN A 61 1.38 -1.07 -15.54
CA GLN A 61 2.49 -0.93 -16.46
C GLN A 61 3.64 -1.48 -15.66
N ARG A 62 4.25 -2.53 -16.21
CA ARG A 62 5.46 -3.18 -15.70
C ARG A 62 6.31 -2.16 -14.95
N SER A 63 6.47 -2.39 -13.64
CA SER A 63 7.18 -1.54 -12.67
C SER A 63 6.90 -0.05 -12.82
N ARG A 64 6.02 0.50 -11.98
CA ARG A 64 5.89 1.96 -11.79
C ARG A 64 7.23 2.60 -11.38
N TRP A 65 8.14 1.79 -10.83
CA TRP A 65 9.54 2.12 -10.68
C TRP A 65 10.23 1.96 -12.03
N GLN A 66 10.14 2.99 -12.88
CA GLN A 66 11.36 3.31 -13.61
C GLN A 66 12.41 3.48 -12.51
N ARG A 67 13.46 2.65 -12.53
CA ARG A 67 14.71 3.00 -11.85
C ARG A 67 14.95 4.45 -12.29
N GLN A 68 14.81 5.44 -11.40
CA GLN A 68 15.19 6.81 -11.75
C GLN A 68 16.63 6.66 -12.23
N ALA A 69 16.81 6.79 -13.54
CA ALA A 69 18.08 6.60 -14.16
C ALA A 69 18.84 7.88 -13.86
N GLU A 70 19.46 7.91 -12.66
CA GLU A 70 20.49 8.81 -12.15
C GLU A 70 20.51 8.74 -10.61
N ALA A 71 21.07 7.65 -10.05
CA ALA A 71 21.61 7.52 -8.68
C ALA A 71 20.80 8.01 -7.45
N THR A 72 19.66 8.66 -7.59
CA THR A 72 19.00 9.39 -6.51
C THR A 72 17.87 8.54 -5.95
N VAL A 73 17.94 8.25 -4.65
CA VAL A 73 16.89 7.56 -3.90
C VAL A 73 16.16 8.59 -3.06
N THR A 74 14.87 8.76 -3.34
CA THR A 74 13.99 9.66 -2.61
C THR A 74 13.40 8.97 -1.38
N ILE A 75 13.42 9.67 -0.25
CA ILE A 75 12.88 9.16 1.01
C ILE A 75 11.93 10.22 1.59
N ILE A 76 10.76 9.82 2.08
CA ILE A 76 9.85 10.73 2.78
C ILE A 76 9.42 10.15 4.13
N LYS A 77 9.44 10.98 5.17
CA LYS A 77 8.94 10.60 6.50
C LYS A 77 8.34 11.74 7.32
N GLY A 78 7.63 11.41 8.38
CA GLY A 78 7.18 12.39 9.37
C GLY A 78 8.27 12.72 10.39
N PRO A 79 8.42 13.98 10.84
CA PRO A 79 9.39 14.35 11.87
C PRO A 79 8.97 13.84 13.26
N HIS A 80 9.85 13.13 13.96
CA HIS A 80 9.65 12.64 15.33
C HIS A 80 10.45 13.44 16.36
N HIS A 81 11.38 14.29 15.92
CA HIS A 81 12.19 15.17 16.76
C HIS A 81 12.40 16.53 16.08
N PRO A 82 12.50 17.66 16.82
CA PRO A 82 12.76 18.98 16.24
C PRO A 82 14.05 19.04 15.39
N ASP A 83 15.05 18.26 15.79
CA ASP A 83 16.35 18.17 15.09
C ASP A 83 16.40 17.09 14.01
N ASP A 84 15.28 16.46 13.64
CA ASP A 84 15.27 15.37 12.67
C ASP A 84 15.93 15.75 11.34
N ALA A 85 15.72 16.97 10.86
CA ALA A 85 16.38 17.45 9.65
C ALA A 85 17.91 17.36 9.78
N ARG A 86 18.48 17.77 10.91
CA ARG A 86 19.92 17.68 11.16
C ARG A 86 20.40 16.22 11.23
N PHE A 87 19.64 15.32 11.85
CA PHE A 87 20.00 13.91 11.92
C PHE A 87 19.98 13.24 10.54
N TRP A 88 19.02 13.61 9.69
CA TRP A 88 18.93 13.11 8.32
C TRP A 88 20.00 13.68 7.40
N GLU A 89 20.42 14.93 7.58
CA GLU A 89 21.59 15.47 6.87
C GLU A 89 22.87 14.69 7.21
N GLN A 90 23.08 14.37 8.50
CA GLN A 90 24.22 13.54 8.90
C GLN A 90 24.13 12.13 8.32
N MET A 91 22.97 11.49 8.40
CA MET A 91 22.75 10.14 7.86
C MET A 91 22.93 10.10 6.34
N LYS A 92 22.45 11.14 5.63
CA LYS A 92 22.68 11.33 4.20
C LYS A 92 24.17 11.42 3.89
N ALA A 93 24.91 12.26 4.62
CA ALA A 93 26.35 12.41 4.41
C ALA A 93 27.11 11.09 4.62
N ASP A 94 26.80 10.36 5.69
CA ASP A 94 27.44 9.07 6.01
C ASP A 94 27.12 8.00 4.95
N PHE A 95 25.86 7.96 4.49
CA PHE A 95 25.42 7.02 3.46
C PHE A 95 26.07 7.33 2.10
N GLU A 96 26.05 8.59 1.64
CA GLU A 96 26.63 8.99 0.36
C GLU A 96 28.16 8.84 0.36
N ALA A 97 28.81 8.97 1.51
CA ALA A 97 30.23 8.65 1.65
C ALA A 97 30.53 7.14 1.47
N ALA A 98 29.63 6.27 1.94
CA ALA A 98 29.74 4.81 1.81
C ALA A 98 29.27 4.30 0.43
N HIS A 99 28.37 5.03 -0.23
CA HIS A 99 27.72 4.69 -1.49
C HIS A 99 27.82 5.87 -2.47
N PRO A 100 29.01 6.16 -3.02
CA PRO A 100 29.25 7.36 -3.83
C PRO A 100 28.51 7.36 -5.17
N ASP A 101 27.95 6.22 -5.58
CA ASP A 101 27.09 6.06 -6.75
C ASP A 101 25.61 6.27 -6.45
N ILE A 102 25.25 6.59 -5.20
CA ILE A 102 23.88 6.83 -4.75
C ILE A 102 23.78 8.17 -4.02
N ALA A 103 22.88 9.03 -4.48
CA ALA A 103 22.46 10.23 -3.76
C ALA A 103 21.17 9.95 -2.98
N LEU A 104 21.06 10.41 -1.74
CA LEU A 104 19.80 10.38 -0.98
C LEU A 104 19.10 11.72 -1.05
N ASN A 105 17.78 11.72 -1.21
CA ASN A 105 16.94 12.92 -1.12
C ASN A 105 15.87 12.74 -0.04
N PRO A 106 16.20 12.96 1.24
CA PRO A 106 15.23 12.89 2.33
C PRO A 106 14.33 14.12 2.36
N THR A 107 13.04 13.89 2.51
CA THR A 107 12.00 14.92 2.64
C THR A 107 11.10 14.61 3.82
N PHE A 108 10.35 15.62 4.27
CA PHE A 108 9.43 15.49 5.39
C PHE A 108 8.02 15.91 5.01
N PHE A 109 7.06 15.03 5.27
CA PHE A 109 5.65 15.43 5.27
C PHE A 109 5.28 16.05 6.62
N LYS A 110 4.16 16.78 6.66
CA LYS A 110 3.58 17.24 7.92
C LYS A 110 2.61 16.19 8.45
N TRP A 111 2.64 15.91 9.75
CA TRP A 111 1.75 14.90 10.33
C TRP A 111 0.27 15.21 10.15
N GLU A 112 -0.09 16.48 10.24
CA GLU A 112 -1.46 16.97 10.09
C GLU A 112 -2.02 16.72 8.68
N THR A 113 -1.14 16.66 7.68
CA THR A 113 -1.49 16.46 6.27
C THR A 113 -0.89 15.20 5.66
N MET A 114 -0.31 14.31 6.47
CA MET A 114 0.40 13.10 6.02
C MET A 114 -0.44 12.28 5.05
N ASP A 115 -1.68 11.96 5.42
CA ASP A 115 -2.55 11.11 4.60
C ASP A 115 -2.82 11.74 3.23
N ALA A 116 -3.04 13.06 3.19
CA ALA A 116 -3.28 13.80 1.95
C ALA A 116 -2.02 13.91 1.09
N GLU A 117 -0.87 14.21 1.69
CA GLU A 117 0.43 14.30 1.01
C GLU A 117 0.85 12.95 0.41
N LEU A 118 0.76 11.87 1.19
CA LEU A 118 1.09 10.53 0.72
C LEU A 118 0.11 10.05 -0.36
N THR A 119 -1.20 10.27 -0.18
CA THR A 119 -2.21 9.93 -1.20
C THR A 119 -1.94 10.66 -2.51
N ALA A 120 -1.60 11.95 -2.44
CA ALA A 120 -1.24 12.74 -3.62
C ALA A 120 0.06 12.23 -4.27
N GLY A 121 1.10 11.93 -3.47
CA GLY A 121 2.37 11.38 -3.96
C GLY A 121 2.21 10.05 -4.68
N TYR A 122 1.43 9.11 -4.12
CA TYR A 122 1.14 7.84 -4.79
C TYR A 122 0.31 7.97 -6.06
N ALA A 123 -0.39 9.09 -6.25
CA ALA A 123 -1.12 9.40 -7.48
C ALA A 123 -0.24 10.11 -8.53
N SER A 124 0.93 10.64 -8.14
CA SER A 124 1.90 11.29 -9.01
C SER A 124 3.21 10.47 -9.08
N GLU A 125 4.30 11.04 -8.58
CA GLU A 125 5.63 10.42 -8.45
C GLU A 125 5.86 10.15 -6.95
N PRO A 126 5.61 8.92 -6.47
CA PRO A 126 5.86 8.57 -5.08
C PRO A 126 7.35 8.52 -4.79
N ALA A 127 7.72 8.77 -3.52
CA ALA A 127 9.09 8.51 -3.07
C ALA A 127 9.42 7.01 -3.16
N ASP A 128 10.71 6.70 -3.36
CA ASP A 128 11.20 5.32 -3.42
C ASP A 128 11.06 4.60 -2.08
N VAL A 129 11.32 5.33 -0.99
CA VAL A 129 11.15 4.84 0.39
C VAL A 129 10.22 5.77 1.16
N VAL A 130 9.20 5.21 1.78
CA VAL A 130 8.20 5.95 2.56
C VAL A 130 8.16 5.38 3.97
N TYR A 131 8.33 6.24 4.97
CA TYR A 131 7.96 5.88 6.33
C TYR A 131 6.44 5.92 6.47
N LEU A 132 5.85 4.78 6.82
CA LEU A 132 4.44 4.64 7.14
C LEU A 132 4.30 4.22 8.60
N VAL A 133 3.39 4.88 9.32
CA VAL A 133 2.96 4.34 10.61
C VAL A 133 2.19 3.05 10.40
N ASP A 134 2.34 2.11 11.33
CA ASP A 134 1.65 0.81 11.36
C ASP A 134 0.15 0.91 11.09
N LEU A 135 -0.51 1.93 11.66
CA LEU A 135 -1.95 2.18 11.51
C LEU A 135 -2.39 2.49 10.08
N VAL A 136 -1.51 3.00 9.21
CA VAL A 136 -1.86 3.36 7.83
C VAL A 136 -1.24 2.44 6.79
N LEU A 137 -0.28 1.59 7.17
CA LEU A 137 0.38 0.66 6.25
C LEU A 137 -0.65 -0.21 5.50
N ALA A 138 -1.59 -0.82 6.22
CA ALA A 138 -2.63 -1.66 5.63
C ALA A 138 -3.47 -0.92 4.58
N LYS A 139 -3.72 0.39 4.74
CA LYS A 139 -4.46 1.19 3.74
C LYS A 139 -3.70 1.23 2.42
N PHE A 140 -2.41 1.57 2.45
CA PHE A 140 -1.59 1.73 1.25
C PHE A 140 -1.22 0.38 0.61
N VAL A 141 -1.03 -0.67 1.41
CA VAL A 141 -0.85 -2.06 0.91
C VAL A 141 -2.11 -2.53 0.16
N ASN A 142 -3.30 -2.38 0.76
CA ASN A 142 -4.56 -2.79 0.13
C ASN A 142 -4.89 -1.99 -1.14
N ALA A 143 -4.38 -0.75 -1.24
CA ALA A 143 -4.48 0.08 -2.44
C ALA A 143 -3.44 -0.29 -3.53
N GLY A 144 -2.54 -1.23 -3.27
CA GLY A 144 -1.46 -1.63 -4.19
C GLY A 144 -0.39 -0.55 -4.37
N GLN A 145 -0.22 0.32 -3.38
CA GLN A 145 0.68 1.48 -3.42
C GLN A 145 2.04 1.18 -2.78
N VAL A 146 2.15 0.11 -1.97
CA VAL A 146 3.40 -0.33 -1.34
C VAL A 146 3.89 -1.61 -2.02
N ALA A 147 5.18 -1.66 -2.34
CA ALA A 147 5.78 -2.82 -2.97
C ALA A 147 5.90 -3.99 -1.98
N ASN A 148 5.65 -5.21 -2.47
CA ASN A 148 6.03 -6.42 -1.74
C ASN A 148 7.55 -6.57 -1.83
N ILE A 149 8.22 -6.60 -0.69
CA ILE A 149 9.68 -6.70 -0.57
C ILE A 149 10.16 -8.06 -0.03
N THR A 150 9.29 -9.08 0.03
CA THR A 150 9.63 -10.41 0.56
C THR A 150 10.95 -10.95 0.02
N ASP A 151 11.13 -10.95 -1.31
CA ASP A 151 12.35 -11.48 -1.94
C ASP A 151 13.62 -10.74 -1.49
N PHE A 152 13.53 -9.44 -1.17
CA PHE A 152 14.67 -8.66 -0.69
C PHE A 152 15.00 -8.97 0.77
N VAL A 153 13.98 -9.10 1.62
CA VAL A 153 14.18 -9.38 3.05
C VAL A 153 14.49 -10.85 3.33
N ASP A 154 14.16 -11.76 2.41
CA ASP A 154 14.52 -13.18 2.48
C ASP A 154 15.85 -13.49 1.78
N ALA A 155 16.46 -12.52 1.12
CA ALA A 155 17.76 -12.69 0.50
C ALA A 155 18.84 -13.00 1.57
N GLU A 156 19.74 -13.92 1.27
CA GLU A 156 20.85 -14.30 2.16
C GLU A 156 21.69 -13.08 2.56
N SER A 157 21.87 -12.13 1.64
CA SER A 157 22.60 -10.88 1.88
C SER A 157 21.95 -9.98 2.94
N PHE A 158 20.66 -10.14 3.22
CA PHE A 158 19.92 -9.36 4.21
C PHE A 158 19.66 -10.15 5.51
N ALA A 159 20.12 -11.41 5.61
CA ALA A 159 19.80 -12.28 6.74
C ALA A 159 20.29 -11.72 8.10
N ALA A 160 21.45 -11.06 8.13
CA ALA A 160 21.99 -10.44 9.33
C ALA A 160 21.14 -9.25 9.80
N ASP A 161 20.76 -8.36 8.88
CA ASP A 161 19.90 -7.22 9.16
C ASP A 161 18.51 -7.67 9.62
N LYS A 162 17.96 -8.68 8.94
CA LYS A 162 16.68 -9.28 9.30
C LYS A 162 16.66 -9.85 10.73
N ALA A 163 17.74 -10.52 11.12
CA ALA A 163 17.90 -11.05 12.48
C ALA A 163 18.06 -9.95 13.55
N GLY A 164 18.54 -8.76 13.16
CA GLY A 164 18.66 -7.60 14.04
C GLY A 164 17.35 -6.85 14.29
N ILE A 165 16.34 -7.02 13.43
CA ILE A 165 15.04 -6.38 13.55
C ILE A 165 14.14 -7.18 14.51
N ALA A 166 13.47 -6.47 15.41
CA ALA A 166 12.60 -7.07 16.40
C ALA A 166 11.46 -7.87 15.75
N PRO A 167 11.13 -9.09 16.23
CA PRO A 167 10.13 -9.96 15.60
C PRO A 167 8.77 -9.30 15.34
N PHE A 168 8.30 -8.44 16.26
CA PHE A 168 6.99 -7.79 16.13
C PHE A 168 6.92 -6.85 14.91
N THR A 169 8.04 -6.31 14.45
CA THR A 169 8.04 -5.43 13.27
C THR A 169 7.66 -6.21 12.02
N TRP A 170 8.14 -7.45 11.89
CA TRP A 170 7.75 -8.35 10.81
C TRP A 170 6.28 -8.73 10.88
N ASP A 171 5.73 -8.94 12.07
CA ASP A 171 4.30 -9.24 12.24
C ASP A 171 3.42 -8.08 11.76
N VAL A 172 3.85 -6.84 11.98
CA VAL A 172 3.12 -5.63 11.56
C VAL A 172 3.23 -5.37 10.06
N THR A 173 4.34 -5.77 9.42
CA THR A 173 4.58 -5.49 7.99
C THR A 173 4.20 -6.64 7.06
N ASN A 174 3.72 -7.76 7.60
CA ASN A 174 3.28 -8.92 6.82
C ASN A 174 1.78 -8.89 6.49
N PHE A 175 1.45 -8.96 5.19
CA PHE A 175 0.07 -8.99 4.68
C PHE A 175 -0.08 -10.04 3.59
N ASP A 176 -1.11 -10.90 3.68
CA ASP A 176 -1.46 -11.90 2.64
C ASP A 176 -0.27 -12.73 2.13
N GLY A 177 0.68 -13.07 3.02
CA GLY A 177 1.87 -13.86 2.70
C GLY A 177 3.03 -13.10 2.07
N GLY A 178 2.97 -11.76 1.99
CA GLY A 178 4.07 -10.88 1.60
C GLY A 178 4.51 -9.94 2.72
N THR A 179 5.69 -9.34 2.57
CA THR A 179 6.28 -8.38 3.51
C THR A 179 6.35 -7.01 2.83
N TYR A 180 5.89 -5.96 3.50
CA TYR A 180 5.69 -4.62 2.91
C TYR A 180 6.41 -3.51 3.69
N GLY A 181 7.36 -3.87 4.55
CA GLY A 181 8.14 -2.94 5.36
C GLY A 181 9.14 -3.66 6.25
N VAL A 182 10.05 -2.90 6.84
CA VAL A 182 11.09 -3.33 7.79
C VAL A 182 11.02 -2.54 9.08
#